data_AF-A0A4Q4HR94-F1
#
_entry.id   AF-A0A4Q4HR94-F1
#
_cell.length_a   1.000
_cell.length_b   1.000
_cell.length_c   1.000
_cell.angle_alpha   90.00
_cell.angle_beta   90.00
_cell.angle_gamma   90.00
#
_symmetry.space_group_name_H-M   'P 1'
#
loop_
_entity.id
_entity.type
_entity.pdbx_description
1 polymer ?
#
loop_
_entity_poly.entity_id
_entity_poly.type
_entity_poly.pdbx_seq_one_letter_code
_entity_poly.pdbx_strand_id
1 'polypeptide(L)'
;LLSQYDFPGDDTPIVRGSALKALEGDAEWEAKILELAGFLDSYIPEPERAIDKPFLLPIEDVFSISGRGTVVTGRVERGIIKVG
;
A
#
# COMPACT_ATOMS: atom_id res chain seq x y z
N LEU A 1 0.39 -6.87 -21.53
CA LEU A 1 -0.71 -6.83 -20.53
C LEU A 1 -0.73 -5.48 -19.82
N LEU A 2 0.34 -5.08 -19.10
CA LEU A 2 0.40 -3.76 -18.44
C LEU A 2 0.16 -2.60 -19.41
N SER A 3 0.87 -2.57 -20.54
CA SER A 3 0.69 -1.54 -21.58
C SER A 3 -0.69 -1.57 -22.25
N GLN A 4 -1.46 -2.65 -22.13
CA GLN A 4 -2.85 -2.69 -22.65
C GLN A 4 -3.83 -1.98 -21.72
N TYR A 5 -3.43 -1.71 -20.47
CA TYR A 5 -4.20 -0.99 -19.47
C TYR A 5 -3.54 0.36 -19.12
N ASP A 6 -2.78 0.94 -20.06
CA ASP A 6 -2.12 2.25 -19.93
C ASP A 6 -1.09 2.36 -18.78
N PHE A 7 -0.53 1.23 -18.33
CA PHE A 7 0.62 1.21 -17.43
C PHE A 7 1.93 1.09 -18.20
N PRO A 8 3.06 1.60 -17.67
CA PRO A 8 4.37 1.55 -18.33
C PRO A 8 4.95 0.14 -18.30
N GLY A 9 4.47 -0.75 -19.17
CA GLY A 9 4.78 -2.18 -19.12
C GLY A 9 6.24 -2.54 -19.39
N ASP A 10 6.97 -1.71 -20.15
CA ASP A 10 8.38 -1.91 -20.45
C ASP A 10 9.31 -1.37 -19.34
N ASP A 11 8.85 -0.37 -18.57
CA ASP A 11 9.63 0.28 -17.51
C ASP A 11 9.31 -0.26 -16.10
N THR A 12 8.17 -0.95 -15.95
CA THR A 12 7.72 -1.49 -14.66
C THR A 12 8.71 -2.56 -14.18
N PRO A 13 9.32 -2.42 -12.98
CA PRO A 13 10.24 -3.42 -12.46
C PRO A 13 9.56 -4.78 -12.26
N ILE A 14 10.21 -5.84 -12.73
CA ILE A 14 9.74 -7.22 -12.55
C ILE A 14 10.81 -8.01 -11.80
N VAL A 15 10.53 -8.31 -10.52
CA VAL A 15 11.39 -9.16 -9.69
C VAL A 15 10.92 -10.61 -9.77
N ARG A 16 11.81 -11.50 -10.19
CA ARG A 16 11.56 -12.95 -10.21
C ARG A 16 12.08 -13.58 -8.91
N GLY A 17 11.20 -14.24 -8.15
CA GLY A 17 11.57 -14.86 -6.88
C GLY A 17 10.53 -15.86 -6.37
N SER A 18 10.75 -16.38 -5.17
CA SER A 18 9.84 -17.28 -4.46
C SER A 18 9.52 -16.73 -3.07
N ALA A 19 8.30 -16.23 -2.88
CA ALA A 19 7.87 -15.70 -1.58
C ALA A 19 7.82 -16.79 -0.50
N LEU A 20 7.44 -18.01 -0.87
CA LEU A 20 7.40 -19.15 0.06
C LEU A 20 8.79 -19.50 0.57
N LYS A 21 9.77 -19.68 -0.32
CA LYS A 21 11.13 -20.05 0.08
C LYS A 21 11.83 -18.93 0.86
N ALA A 22 11.55 -17.67 0.53
CA ALA A 22 11.99 -16.53 1.31
C ALA A 22 11.43 -16.60 2.75
N LEU A 23 10.14 -16.93 2.90
CA LEU A 23 9.53 -17.13 4.22
C LEU A 23 10.11 -18.33 4.99
N GLU A 24 10.57 -19.36 4.27
CA GLU A 24 11.26 -20.53 4.83
C GLU A 24 12.73 -20.26 5.20
N GLY A 25 13.27 -19.07 4.90
CA GLY A 25 14.61 -18.63 5.30
C GLY A 25 15.74 -18.94 4.31
N ASP A 26 15.41 -19.24 3.05
CA ASP A 26 16.42 -19.42 2.00
C ASP A 26 16.92 -18.05 1.51
N ALA A 27 18.19 -17.76 1.82
CA ALA A 27 18.85 -16.47 1.61
C ALA A 27 18.81 -15.97 0.16
N GLU A 28 18.81 -16.87 -0.84
CA GLU A 28 18.69 -16.46 -2.25
C GLU A 28 17.35 -15.74 -2.50
N TRP A 29 16.27 -16.27 -1.92
CA TRP A 29 14.92 -15.73 -2.13
C TRP A 29 14.60 -14.57 -1.21
N GLU A 30 15.16 -14.54 0.00
CA GLU A 30 15.09 -13.36 0.87
C GLU A 30 15.69 -12.13 0.18
N ALA A 31 16.83 -12.29 -0.51
CA ALA A 31 17.45 -11.20 -1.27
C ALA A 31 16.51 -10.65 -2.36
N LYS A 32 15.65 -11.49 -2.97
CA LYS A 32 14.63 -11.04 -3.93
C LYS A 32 13.50 -10.23 -3.30
N ILE A 33 13.16 -10.49 -2.04
CA ILE A 33 12.18 -9.66 -1.32
C ILE A 33 12.76 -8.29 -1.00
N LEU A 34 14.04 -8.22 -0.64
CA LEU A 34 14.73 -6.95 -0.43
C LEU A 34 14.88 -6.17 -1.74
N GLU A 35 15.19 -6.84 -2.85
CA GLU A 35 15.19 -6.24 -4.18
C GLU A 35 13.80 -5.65 -4.54
N LEU A 36 12.73 -6.41 -4.29
CA LEU A 36 11.36 -5.94 -4.47
C LEU A 36 11.08 -4.70 -3.63
N ALA A 37 11.43 -4.71 -2.34
CA ALA A 37 11.26 -3.56 -1.45
C ALA A 37 12.00 -2.32 -1.96
N GLY A 38 13.24 -2.48 -2.44
CA GLY A 38 14.00 -1.39 -3.05
C GLY A 38 13.33 -0.79 -4.29
N PHE A 39 12.67 -1.60 -5.12
CA PHE A 39 11.86 -1.08 -6.22
C PHE A 39 10.58 -0.40 -5.75
N LEU A 40 9.92 -0.87 -4.67
CA LEU A 40 8.79 -0.16 -4.09
C LEU A 40 9.20 1.26 -3.66
N ASP A 41 10.35 1.39 -3.00
CA ASP A 41 10.86 2.69 -2.52
C ASP A 41 11.26 3.64 -3.66
N SER A 42 11.83 3.12 -4.74
CA SER A 42 12.40 3.93 -5.83
C SER A 42 11.48 4.17 -7.02
N TYR A 43 10.54 3.26 -7.27
CA TYR A 43 9.66 3.32 -8.45
C TYR A 43 8.28 3.91 -8.13
N ILE A 44 7.75 3.70 -6.91
CA ILE A 44 6.44 4.23 -6.53
C ILE A 44 6.64 5.61 -5.90
N PRO A 45 6.17 6.70 -6.55
CA PRO A 45 6.32 8.03 -5.98
C PRO A 45 5.47 8.18 -4.72
N GLU A 46 5.97 8.95 -3.75
CA GLU A 46 5.16 9.32 -2.59
C GLU A 46 3.99 10.21 -3.04
N PRO A 47 2.74 9.84 -2.71
CA PRO A 47 1.59 10.63 -3.12
C PRO A 47 1.50 11.93 -2.32
N GLU A 48 1.19 13.03 -3.00
CA GLU A 48 0.90 14.30 -2.33
C GLU A 48 -0.40 14.19 -1.51
N ARG A 49 -0.34 14.61 -0.24
CA ARG A 49 -1.50 14.56 0.66
C ARG A 49 -2.31 15.84 0.53
N ALA A 50 -3.57 15.73 0.12
CA ALA A 50 -4.48 16.86 -0.01
C ALA A 50 -5.05 17.35 1.35
N ILE A 51 -4.17 17.80 2.25
CA ILE A 51 -4.51 18.12 3.64
C ILE A 51 -5.34 19.40 3.82
N ASP A 52 -5.31 20.32 2.85
CA ASP A 52 -6.01 21.61 2.92
C ASP A 52 -7.47 21.54 2.44
N LYS A 53 -7.95 20.36 2.04
CA LYS A 53 -9.33 20.14 1.60
C LYS A 53 -10.22 19.70 2.78
N PRO A 54 -11.56 19.84 2.67
CA PRO A 54 -12.47 19.28 3.66
C PRO A 54 -12.26 17.77 3.82
N PHE A 55 -12.27 17.30 5.07
CA PHE A 55 -12.08 15.90 5.42
C PHE A 55 -13.04 14.98 4.64
N LEU A 56 -12.49 13.91 4.07
CA LEU A 56 -13.26 12.86 3.42
C LEU A 56 -12.59 11.51 3.68
N LEU A 57 -13.36 10.61 4.27
CA LEU A 57 -12.98 9.22 4.54
C LEU A 57 -14.06 8.30 3.95
N PRO A 58 -13.79 7.64 2.80
CA PRO A 58 -14.62 6.55 2.34
C PRO A 58 -14.56 5.41 3.37
N ILE A 59 -15.72 4.92 3.81
CA ILE A 59 -15.80 3.81 4.76
C ILE A 59 -15.59 2.51 3.99
N GLU A 60 -14.56 1.76 4.36
CA GLU A 60 -14.25 0.42 3.82
C GLU A 60 -14.94 -0.67 4.65
N ASP A 61 -14.90 -0.55 5.98
CA ASP A 61 -15.53 -1.52 6.90
C ASP A 61 -15.93 -0.90 8.24
N VAL A 62 -16.83 -1.56 8.96
CA VAL A 62 -17.43 -1.13 10.22
C VAL A 62 -17.37 -2.24 11.28
N PHE A 63 -16.77 -1.93 12.42
CA PHE A 63 -16.62 -2.83 13.55
C PHE A 63 -17.31 -2.29 14.80
N SER A 64 -17.72 -3.20 15.68
CA SER A 64 -18.11 -2.87 17.05
C SER A 64 -17.06 -3.40 18.01
N ILE A 65 -16.38 -2.49 18.71
CA ILE A 65 -15.37 -2.85 19.71
C ILE A 65 -16.00 -2.75 21.10
N SER A 66 -16.11 -3.90 21.78
CA SER A 66 -16.67 -3.98 23.13
C SER A 66 -15.96 -3.01 24.08
N GLY A 67 -16.75 -2.21 24.79
CA GLY A 67 -16.24 -1.19 25.72
C GLY A 67 -15.66 0.08 25.09
N ARG A 68 -15.65 0.21 23.75
CA ARG A 68 -15.18 1.42 23.05
C ARG A 68 -16.23 2.03 22.10
N GLY A 69 -17.04 1.19 21.45
CA GLY A 69 -18.08 1.61 20.52
C GLY A 69 -17.79 1.24 19.07
N THR A 70 -18.45 1.93 18.15
CA THR A 70 -18.35 1.67 16.70
C THR A 70 -17.09 2.29 16.12
N VAL A 71 -16.35 1.52 15.32
CA VAL A 71 -15.15 1.97 14.60
C VAL A 71 -15.40 1.77 13.10
N VAL A 72 -15.14 2.81 12.32
CA VAL A 72 -15.11 2.74 10.86
C VAL A 72 -13.66 2.77 10.40
N THR A 73 -13.34 2.03 9.34
CA THR A 73 -12.00 1.98 8.74
C THR A 73 -12.04 2.47 7.30
N GLY A 74 -10.91 2.97 6.81
CA GLY A 74 -10.72 3.38 5.43
C GLY A 74 -9.46 4.22 5.25
N ARG A 75 -9.06 4.44 4.00
CA ARG A 75 -8.00 5.40 3.67
C ARG A 75 -8.55 6.83 3.62
N VAL A 76 -8.00 7.73 4.44
CA VAL A 76 -8.30 9.16 4.35
C VAL A 76 -7.95 9.66 2.96
N GLU A 77 -8.94 10.11 2.20
CA GLU A 77 -8.73 10.56 0.83
C GLU A 77 -8.17 11.99 0.80
N ARG A 78 -8.63 12.84 1.74
CA ARG A 78 -8.21 14.23 1.86
C ARG A 78 -8.59 14.84 3.21
N GLY A 79 -7.99 15.99 3.50
CA GLY A 79 -8.21 16.75 4.73
C GLY A 79 -7.60 16.11 5.97
N ILE A 80 -7.86 16.74 7.11
CA ILE A 80 -7.41 16.29 8.43
C ILE A 80 -8.63 16.17 9.34
N ILE A 81 -8.73 15.06 10.08
CA ILE A 81 -9.66 14.88 11.19
C ILE A 81 -8.90 14.90 12.51
N LYS A 82 -9.49 15.53 13.53
CA LYS A 82 -9.01 15.51 14.91
C LYS A 82 -10.09 14.89 15.79
N VAL A 83 -9.69 14.46 16.98
CA VAL A 83 -10.65 14.01 17.99
C VAL A 83 -11.38 15.24 18.51
N GLY A 84 -12.71 15.26 18.35
CA GLY A 84 -13.58 16.36 18.82
C GLY A 84 -13.23 17.71 18.23
#